data_AF-A0A412X5D7-F1
#
_entry.id   AF-A0A412X5D7-F1
#
_cell.length_a   1.000
_cell.length_b   1.000
_cell.length_c   1.000
_cell.angle_alpha   90.00
_cell.angle_beta   90.00
_cell.angle_gamma   90.00
#
_symmetry.space_group_name_H-M   'P 1'
#
loop_
_entity.id
_entity.type
_entity.pdbx_description
1 polymer ?
#
loop_
_entity_poly.entity_id
_entity_poly.type
_entity_poly.pdbx_seq_one_letter_code
_entity_poly.pdbx_strand_id
1 'polypeptide(L)'
;MATSDKSFNGELLESIFKTSKKTIQEYVREIERNNRYRSCRQDTGSGYILDDRARLIDLYEACLQQDAHIRSVVETLESQILGDRYMLARVNEKGKYIKDVANSLKIQGSQFDKIIKGIVESKLYGYTLLEIMPHTDPRTGRLAEVNIIERRNVLPDQKTVLKRQGLWEPHWDLHDPAYYRCYVLVNSGDLGLFSATTPLILAKKFTVANYVNFSHTYGQPIIHGKTVSESNADRKRLANEIANAAQNKVVVTGIEDEVDIKTFTMSNSEKIYTGLIEFVNKEVANLVLGSESMAGGMQSYVGSTKAHQDIFRDRIEVYRRYIENVMNEEIIPRLVAIGYIPGGLEFRYSNRIEMSNEDRIKLYSLITDKYEVAADEIEKEFGINVGRQLNVIPGLGFGAEGGSSGLSHNDRGIMSDEEYFRRYGRPRGAKVGNFLRGAE
;
A
#
# COMPACT_ATOMS: atom_id res chain seq x y z
N MET A 1 -6.40 30.39 31.57
CA MET A 1 -5.05 30.96 31.31
C MET A 1 -4.09 29.98 31.96
N ALA A 2 -3.20 29.34 31.17
CA ALA A 2 -2.55 28.04 31.48
C ALA A 2 -3.59 26.91 31.74
N THR A 3 -3.45 25.69 31.22
CA THR A 3 -2.26 24.97 30.75
C THR A 3 -2.22 24.77 29.24
N SER A 4 -1.13 25.17 28.60
CA SER A 4 -0.71 24.65 27.31
C SER A 4 0.30 23.50 27.51
N ASP A 5 0.31 22.59 26.53
CA ASP A 5 1.49 21.97 25.88
C ASP A 5 1.81 20.48 26.10
N LYS A 6 1.41 19.80 27.17
CA LYS A 6 2.05 18.51 27.51
C LYS A 6 1.10 17.46 28.07
N SER A 7 0.89 16.40 27.31
CA SER A 7 0.12 15.23 27.70
C SER A 7 0.83 14.41 28.78
N PHE A 8 0.04 13.73 29.62
CA PHE A 8 0.45 13.24 30.95
C PHE A 8 0.94 14.37 31.89
N ASN A 9 0.01 14.93 32.67
CA ASN A 9 0.26 15.89 33.77
C ASN A 9 1.05 17.16 33.44
N GLY A 10 1.15 17.57 32.17
CA GLY A 10 1.94 18.75 31.81
C GLY A 10 3.44 18.46 31.63
N GLU A 11 3.87 17.20 31.52
CA GLU A 11 5.27 16.82 31.36
C GLU A 11 5.63 16.39 29.93
N LEU A 12 6.85 16.70 29.46
CA LEU A 12 7.33 16.14 28.19
C LEU A 12 7.76 14.69 28.40
N LEU A 13 7.33 13.82 27.50
CA LEU A 13 7.93 12.51 27.30
C LEU A 13 9.31 12.69 26.64
N GLU A 14 10.34 12.11 27.25
CA GLU A 14 11.71 12.05 26.73
C GLU A 14 11.95 10.68 26.09
N SER A 15 12.37 10.66 24.82
CA SER A 15 12.63 9.42 24.08
C SER A 15 14.03 9.44 23.46
N ILE A 16 14.73 8.30 23.52
CA ILE A 16 16.12 8.14 23.06
C ILE A 16 16.13 7.25 21.81
N PHE A 17 16.19 7.90 20.66
CA PHE A 17 16.27 7.24 19.36
C PHE A 17 17.67 6.68 19.11
N LYS A 18 17.80 5.37 18.89
CA LYS A 18 19.07 4.71 18.53
C LYS A 18 18.95 3.94 17.22
N THR A 19 18.53 4.62 16.15
CA THR A 19 18.26 4.02 14.82
C THR A 19 19.52 3.79 13.96
N SER A 20 20.71 4.18 14.42
CA SER A 20 21.97 4.03 13.68
C SER A 20 22.63 2.65 13.88
N LYS A 21 23.26 2.13 12.81
CA LYS A 21 24.11 0.91 12.79
C LYS A 21 23.54 -0.33 13.51
N LYS A 22 22.27 -0.67 13.23
CA LYS A 22 21.63 -1.90 13.74
C LYS A 22 22.23 -3.20 13.20
N THR A 23 22.21 -4.25 14.02
CA THR A 23 22.70 -5.60 13.68
C THR A 23 21.71 -6.71 14.02
N ILE A 24 21.82 -7.87 13.35
CA ILE A 24 21.00 -9.05 13.64
C ILE A 24 21.23 -9.57 15.07
N GLN A 25 22.43 -9.42 15.63
CA GLN A 25 22.73 -9.81 17.02
C GLN A 25 21.94 -8.99 18.05
N GLU A 26 21.67 -7.71 17.79
CA GLU A 26 20.79 -6.91 18.64
C GLU A 26 19.35 -7.41 18.57
N TYR A 27 18.85 -7.73 17.37
CA TYR A 27 17.52 -8.33 17.21
C TYR A 27 17.38 -9.64 18.00
N VAL A 28 18.35 -10.57 17.87
CA VAL A 28 18.33 -11.84 18.62
C VAL A 28 18.32 -11.60 20.13
N ARG A 29 19.12 -10.67 20.65
CA ARG A 29 19.13 -10.32 22.10
C ARG A 29 17.79 -9.76 22.58
N GLU A 30 17.10 -8.95 21.78
CA GLU A 30 15.79 -8.41 22.17
C GLU A 30 14.68 -9.48 22.08
N ILE A 31 14.75 -10.43 21.14
CA ILE A 31 13.87 -11.61 21.14
C ILE A 31 14.12 -12.51 22.34
N GLU A 32 15.37 -12.77 22.71
CA GLU A 32 15.71 -13.49 23.95
C GLU A 32 15.16 -12.78 25.19
N ARG A 33 15.30 -11.44 25.27
CA ARG A 33 14.73 -10.65 26.37
C ARG A 33 13.21 -10.79 26.43
N ASN A 34 12.52 -10.68 25.30
CA ASN A 34 11.07 -10.85 25.24
C ASN A 34 10.63 -12.27 25.63
N ASN A 35 11.38 -13.30 25.24
CA ASN A 35 11.09 -14.68 25.64
C ASN A 35 11.28 -14.88 27.15
N ARG A 36 12.33 -14.31 27.76
CA ARG A 36 12.52 -14.31 29.22
C ARG A 36 11.40 -13.53 29.93
N TYR A 37 10.99 -12.40 29.39
CA TYR A 37 9.84 -11.64 29.90
C TYR A 37 8.56 -12.50 29.87
N ARG A 38 8.26 -13.17 28.75
CA ARG A 38 7.10 -14.08 28.63
C ARG A 38 7.10 -15.20 29.66
N SER A 39 8.27 -15.76 30.02
CA SER A 39 8.36 -16.75 31.11
C SER A 39 8.17 -16.14 32.51
N CYS A 40 8.57 -14.89 32.75
CA CYS A 40 8.45 -14.23 34.06
C CYS A 40 7.13 -13.46 34.27
N ARG A 41 6.30 -13.32 33.22
CA ARG A 41 5.05 -12.53 33.22
C ARG A 41 4.02 -12.97 34.28
N GLN A 42 4.13 -14.18 34.81
CA GLN A 42 3.22 -14.71 35.84
C GLN A 42 3.66 -14.44 37.29
N ASP A 43 4.89 -13.95 37.54
CA ASP A 43 5.58 -14.14 38.83
C ASP A 43 6.12 -12.84 39.47
N THR A 44 5.73 -11.66 38.96
CA THR A 44 6.32 -10.37 39.38
C THR A 44 5.31 -9.29 39.73
N GLY A 45 5.55 -8.61 40.86
CA GLY A 45 4.72 -7.52 41.36
C GLY A 45 4.94 -6.18 40.63
N SER A 46 4.02 -5.25 40.84
CA SER A 46 4.11 -3.86 40.34
C SER A 46 5.35 -3.15 40.88
N GLY A 47 6.08 -2.42 40.03
CA GLY A 47 7.28 -1.66 40.42
C GLY A 47 8.50 -1.78 39.50
N TYR A 48 8.47 -2.63 38.48
CA TYR A 48 9.60 -2.86 37.57
C TYR A 48 9.20 -2.78 36.09
N ILE A 49 10.11 -2.29 35.25
CA ILE A 49 9.97 -2.37 33.79
C ILE A 49 10.28 -3.81 33.35
N LEU A 50 9.30 -4.45 32.72
CA LEU A 50 9.40 -5.83 32.25
C LEU A 50 9.26 -5.89 30.72
N ASP A 51 8.26 -5.19 30.17
CA ASP A 51 7.91 -5.20 28.74
C ASP A 51 8.59 -4.05 27.93
N ASP A 52 9.89 -3.80 28.14
CA ASP A 52 10.52 -2.51 27.73
C ASP A 52 10.38 -2.14 26.23
N ARG A 53 10.42 -3.11 25.29
CA ARG A 53 10.33 -2.99 23.80
C ARG A 53 11.08 -1.84 23.07
N ALA A 54 11.63 -0.82 23.69
CA ALA A 54 12.12 0.41 23.05
C ALA A 54 13.24 0.15 22.03
N ARG A 55 14.15 -0.77 22.36
CA ARG A 55 15.23 -1.20 21.46
C ARG A 55 14.74 -2.00 20.24
N LEU A 56 13.59 -2.68 20.38
CA LEU A 56 12.94 -3.40 19.30
C LEU A 56 12.24 -2.41 18.36
N ILE A 57 11.60 -1.37 18.89
CA ILE A 57 11.10 -0.23 18.09
C ILE A 57 12.23 0.47 17.33
N ASP A 58 13.40 0.71 17.98
CA ASP A 58 14.58 1.25 17.29
C ASP A 58 15.06 0.36 16.12
N LEU A 59 14.89 -0.96 16.19
CA LEU A 59 15.21 -1.89 15.10
C LEU A 59 14.19 -1.76 13.97
N TYR A 60 12.89 -1.71 14.31
CA TYR A 60 11.80 -1.61 13.34
C TYR A 60 11.85 -0.29 12.55
N GLU A 61 12.02 0.84 13.24
CA GLU A 61 12.16 2.14 12.60
C GLU A 61 13.44 2.26 11.78
N ALA A 62 14.56 1.71 12.26
CA ALA A 62 15.81 1.71 11.47
C ALA A 62 15.62 0.96 10.16
N CYS A 63 14.90 -0.17 10.15
CA CYS A 63 14.54 -0.89 8.93
C CYS A 63 13.59 -0.07 8.04
N LEU A 64 12.50 0.47 8.59
CA LEU A 64 11.48 1.21 7.84
C LEU A 64 11.99 2.54 7.24
N GLN A 65 12.94 3.21 7.90
CA GLN A 65 13.55 4.46 7.42
C GLN A 65 14.64 4.22 6.36
N GLN A 66 15.31 3.05 6.38
CA GLN A 66 16.52 2.80 5.58
C GLN A 66 16.27 1.85 4.40
N ASP A 67 15.15 1.13 4.36
CA ASP A 67 14.77 0.24 3.26
C ASP A 67 13.54 0.77 2.50
N ALA A 68 13.76 1.13 1.24
CA ALA A 68 12.71 1.69 0.37
C ALA A 68 11.61 0.68 0.01
N HIS A 69 11.89 -0.62 0.04
CA HIS A 69 10.93 -1.66 -0.37
C HIS A 69 9.85 -1.87 0.70
N ILE A 70 10.25 -2.09 1.97
CA ILE A 70 9.27 -2.16 3.06
C ILE A 70 8.48 -0.85 3.19
N ARG A 71 9.13 0.31 2.96
CA ARG A 71 8.42 1.59 3.02
C ARG A 71 7.35 1.70 1.94
N SER A 72 7.67 1.37 0.69
CA SER A 72 6.70 1.33 -0.42
C SER A 72 5.54 0.37 -0.15
N VAL A 73 5.85 -0.82 0.38
CA VAL A 73 4.87 -1.84 0.79
C VAL A 73 3.91 -1.33 1.88
N VAL A 74 4.42 -0.67 2.92
CA VAL A 74 3.58 -0.09 3.99
C VAL A 74 2.74 1.09 3.47
N GLU A 75 3.32 1.98 2.67
CA GLU A 75 2.62 3.12 2.07
C GLU A 75 1.47 2.66 1.15
N THR A 76 1.65 1.54 0.43
CA THR A 76 0.62 0.92 -0.41
C THR A 76 -0.55 0.38 0.41
N LEU A 77 -0.26 -0.27 1.54
CA LEU A 77 -1.29 -0.76 2.47
C LEU A 77 -2.08 0.40 3.10
N GLU A 78 -1.39 1.44 3.58
CA GLU A 78 -2.02 2.62 4.18
C GLU A 78 -2.88 3.39 3.17
N SER A 79 -2.38 3.59 1.95
CA SER A 79 -3.09 4.33 0.90
C SER A 79 -4.43 3.70 0.52
N GLN A 80 -4.50 2.36 0.49
CA GLN A 80 -5.74 1.63 0.20
C GLN A 80 -6.74 1.75 1.35
N ILE A 81 -6.29 1.60 2.60
CA ILE A 81 -7.15 1.68 3.80
C ILE A 81 -7.69 3.10 4.02
N LEU A 82 -6.91 4.14 3.69
CA LEU A 82 -7.30 5.55 3.82
C LEU A 82 -8.09 6.08 2.61
N GLY A 83 -7.93 5.49 1.42
CA GLY A 83 -8.70 5.85 0.24
C GLY A 83 -10.20 5.47 0.32
N ASP A 84 -10.52 4.48 1.15
CA ASP A 84 -11.88 3.98 1.33
C ASP A 84 -12.81 4.98 2.04
N ARG A 85 -14.05 5.06 1.57
CA ARG A 85 -15.08 5.90 2.20
C ARG A 85 -15.69 5.21 3.42
N TYR A 86 -15.33 5.67 4.60
CA TYR A 86 -15.98 5.29 5.87
C TYR A 86 -17.14 6.21 6.24
N MET A 87 -18.05 5.72 7.10
CA MET A 87 -19.24 6.42 7.57
C MET A 87 -19.71 5.95 8.94
N LEU A 88 -20.52 6.79 9.61
CA LEU A 88 -21.28 6.38 10.78
C LEU A 88 -22.68 5.94 10.37
N ALA A 89 -23.17 4.87 10.99
CA ALA A 89 -24.51 4.35 10.77
C ALA A 89 -25.22 4.05 12.09
N ARG A 90 -26.54 4.21 12.10
CA ARG A 90 -27.42 3.66 13.16
C ARG A 90 -28.02 2.35 12.69
N VAL A 91 -28.10 1.37 13.58
CA VAL A 91 -28.88 0.14 13.36
C VAL A 91 -30.36 0.45 13.64
N ASN A 92 -31.24 0.27 12.65
CA ASN A 92 -32.68 0.31 12.86
C ASN A 92 -33.19 -0.96 13.56
N GLU A 93 -34.41 -0.92 14.10
CA GLU A 93 -35.15 -2.08 14.64
C GLU A 93 -35.22 -3.29 13.69
N LYS A 94 -35.07 -3.06 12.37
CA LYS A 94 -35.04 -4.09 11.32
C LYS A 94 -33.62 -4.57 10.96
N GLY A 95 -32.60 -4.25 11.76
CA GLY A 95 -31.19 -4.61 11.52
C GLY A 95 -30.52 -3.88 10.34
N LYS A 96 -31.21 -2.94 9.68
CA LYS A 96 -30.66 -2.18 8.53
C LYS A 96 -29.90 -0.96 9.01
N TYR A 97 -28.66 -0.82 8.52
CA TYR A 97 -27.83 0.37 8.75
C TYR A 97 -28.36 1.59 7.99
N ILE A 98 -28.66 2.67 8.72
CA ILE A 98 -28.97 4.00 8.16
C ILE A 98 -27.76 4.91 8.37
N LYS A 99 -27.27 5.51 7.28
CA LYS A 99 -26.16 6.47 7.31
C LYS A 99 -26.56 7.77 8.02
N ASP A 100 -25.78 8.17 9.02
CA ASP A 100 -25.82 9.53 9.57
C ASP A 100 -24.86 10.42 8.77
N VAL A 101 -25.40 11.27 7.89
CA VAL A 101 -24.59 12.15 7.04
C VAL A 101 -23.88 13.24 7.87
N ALA A 102 -24.55 13.80 8.87
CA ALA A 102 -24.02 14.93 9.65
C ALA A 102 -22.83 14.50 10.52
N ASN A 103 -22.97 13.38 11.23
CA ASN A 103 -21.86 12.86 12.04
C ASN A 103 -20.80 12.12 11.18
N SER A 104 -21.14 11.59 9.99
CA SER A 104 -20.12 11.11 9.02
C SER A 104 -19.18 12.24 8.58
N LEU A 105 -19.69 13.46 8.32
CA LEU A 105 -18.88 14.61 7.90
C LEU A 105 -17.93 15.13 8.99
N LYS A 106 -18.25 14.87 10.27
CA LYS A 106 -17.36 15.16 11.41
C LYS A 106 -16.16 14.22 11.46
N ILE A 107 -16.36 12.93 11.14
CA ILE A 107 -15.29 11.93 11.22
C ILE A 107 -14.40 11.92 9.96
N GLN A 108 -14.87 12.42 8.82
CA GLN A 108 -14.09 12.47 7.58
C GLN A 108 -13.05 13.62 7.59
N GLY A 109 -11.95 13.45 8.32
CA GLY A 109 -10.86 14.42 8.40
C GLY A 109 -9.56 13.87 8.98
N SER A 110 -8.48 14.62 8.78
CA SER A 110 -7.09 14.18 9.01
C SER A 110 -6.78 13.62 10.40
N GLN A 111 -7.46 14.06 11.46
CA GLN A 111 -7.27 13.49 12.80
C GLN A 111 -7.86 12.07 12.93
N PHE A 112 -8.92 11.74 12.20
CA PHE A 112 -9.43 10.36 12.12
C PHE A 112 -8.54 9.48 11.23
N ASP A 113 -7.99 10.05 10.15
CA ASP A 113 -7.03 9.32 9.32
C ASP A 113 -5.79 8.93 10.13
N LYS A 114 -5.35 9.77 11.09
CA LYS A 114 -4.34 9.39 12.11
C LYS A 114 -4.80 8.26 13.04
N ILE A 115 -6.05 8.26 13.52
CA ILE A 115 -6.59 7.17 14.35
C ILE A 115 -6.54 5.85 13.57
N ILE A 116 -7.08 5.84 12.34
CA ILE A 116 -7.11 4.67 11.46
C ILE A 116 -5.68 4.18 11.19
N LYS A 117 -4.76 5.10 10.83
CA LYS A 117 -3.34 4.77 10.65
C LYS A 117 -2.72 4.17 11.91
N GLY A 118 -2.96 4.74 13.09
CA GLY A 118 -2.47 4.21 14.37
C GLY A 118 -3.00 2.82 14.69
N ILE A 119 -4.26 2.51 14.33
CA ILE A 119 -4.83 1.16 14.43
C ILE A 119 -4.16 0.19 13.43
N VAL A 120 -3.88 0.61 12.20
CA VAL A 120 -3.15 -0.24 11.23
C VAL A 120 -1.72 -0.49 11.70
N GLU A 121 -1.01 0.55 12.12
CA GLU A 121 0.36 0.46 12.64
C GLU A 121 0.45 -0.43 13.89
N SER A 122 -0.63 -0.60 14.68
CA SER A 122 -0.61 -1.50 15.84
C SER A 122 -0.34 -2.96 15.44
N LYS A 123 -0.81 -3.40 14.26
CA LYS A 123 -0.47 -4.73 13.71
C LYS A 123 0.95 -4.81 13.15
N LEU A 124 1.52 -3.69 12.73
CA LEU A 124 2.89 -3.63 12.18
C LEU A 124 3.93 -3.65 13.30
N TYR A 125 3.74 -2.82 14.34
CA TYR A 125 4.65 -2.65 15.49
C TYR A 125 4.29 -3.48 16.73
N GLY A 126 3.12 -4.13 16.76
CA GLY A 126 2.56 -4.88 17.88
C GLY A 126 1.65 -4.05 18.79
N TYR A 127 1.81 -2.72 18.80
CA TYR A 127 0.95 -1.82 19.56
C TYR A 127 1.03 -0.37 19.07
N THR A 128 0.01 0.41 19.41
CA THR A 128 -0.04 1.86 19.29
C THR A 128 -0.80 2.42 20.48
N LEU A 129 -0.32 3.53 21.05
CA LEU A 129 -1.07 4.32 22.02
C LEU A 129 -1.52 5.62 21.35
N LEU A 130 -2.83 5.79 21.22
CA LEU A 130 -3.45 7.01 20.72
C LEU A 130 -3.86 7.91 21.88
N GLU A 131 -3.71 9.21 21.68
CA GLU A 131 -4.24 10.26 22.54
C GLU A 131 -5.28 11.07 21.73
N ILE A 132 -6.51 11.11 22.23
CA ILE A 132 -7.62 11.85 21.64
C ILE A 132 -7.92 13.03 22.56
N MET A 133 -7.56 14.25 22.11
CA MET A 133 -7.82 15.45 22.88
C MET A 133 -9.31 15.82 22.83
N PRO A 134 -9.92 16.27 23.95
CA PRO A 134 -11.36 16.56 24.01
C PRO A 134 -11.76 17.86 23.28
N HIS A 135 -10.78 18.62 22.77
CA HIS A 135 -11.02 19.90 22.12
C HIS A 135 -11.46 19.72 20.67
N THR A 136 -12.43 20.53 20.24
CA THR A 136 -12.83 20.67 18.83
C THR A 136 -12.26 21.95 18.23
N ASP A 137 -11.85 21.90 16.96
CA ASP A 137 -11.42 23.07 16.21
C ASP A 137 -12.61 24.04 16.02
N PRO A 138 -12.55 25.28 16.54
CA PRO A 138 -13.62 26.26 16.40
C PRO A 138 -13.98 26.61 14.95
N ARG A 139 -13.07 26.39 13.99
CA ARG A 139 -13.28 26.72 12.57
C ARG A 139 -14.01 25.61 11.80
N THR A 140 -13.76 24.35 12.14
CA THR A 140 -14.30 23.19 11.38
C THR A 140 -15.29 22.34 12.16
N GLY A 141 -15.40 22.51 13.48
CA GLY A 141 -16.23 21.66 14.35
C GLY A 141 -15.74 20.21 14.45
N ARG A 142 -14.50 19.93 14.02
CA ARG A 142 -13.87 18.60 14.04
C ARG A 142 -12.99 18.43 15.28
N LEU A 143 -12.55 17.21 15.58
CA LEU A 143 -11.49 16.98 16.58
C LEU A 143 -10.28 17.87 16.27
N ALA A 144 -9.79 18.60 17.27
CA ALA A 144 -8.67 19.52 17.10
C ALA A 144 -7.36 18.75 16.91
N GLU A 145 -7.10 17.74 17.76
CA GLU A 145 -5.81 17.09 17.86
C GLU A 145 -5.95 15.61 18.28
N VAL A 146 -5.30 14.74 17.51
CA VAL A 146 -5.02 13.35 17.88
C VAL A 146 -3.52 13.13 17.77
N ASN A 147 -2.93 12.60 18.83
CA ASN A 147 -1.51 12.32 18.93
C ASN A 147 -1.25 10.81 19.02
N ILE A 148 -0.10 10.39 18.49
CA ILE A 148 0.41 9.04 18.66
C ILE A 148 1.54 9.15 19.68
N ILE A 149 1.37 8.52 20.84
CA ILE A 149 2.39 8.53 21.89
C ILE A 149 3.58 7.67 21.43
N GLU A 150 4.79 8.17 21.64
CA GLU A 150 6.04 7.53 21.23
C GLU A 150 6.16 6.12 21.81
N ARG A 151 6.22 5.12 20.93
CA ARG A 151 6.12 3.69 21.28
C ARG A 151 7.20 3.25 22.27
N ARG A 152 8.40 3.84 22.21
CA ARG A 152 9.51 3.56 23.15
C ARG A 152 9.20 3.84 24.61
N ASN A 153 8.22 4.70 24.89
CA ASN A 153 7.84 5.10 26.23
C ASN A 153 6.60 4.36 26.74
N VAL A 154 6.02 3.44 25.97
CA VAL A 154 4.80 2.69 26.34
C VAL A 154 5.15 1.23 26.59
N LEU A 155 4.69 0.70 27.74
CA LEU A 155 4.80 -0.71 28.13
C LEU A 155 3.44 -1.39 27.88
N PRO A 156 3.19 -1.99 26.70
CA PRO A 156 1.84 -2.35 26.28
C PRO A 156 1.21 -3.50 27.08
N ASP A 157 2.00 -4.47 27.56
CA ASP A 157 1.47 -5.53 28.44
C ASP A 157 1.26 -5.07 29.89
N GLN A 158 2.02 -4.06 30.34
CA GLN A 158 1.88 -3.44 31.66
C GLN A 158 0.90 -2.24 31.65
N LYS A 159 0.37 -1.86 30.48
CA LYS A 159 -0.52 -0.71 30.26
C LYS A 159 -0.04 0.59 30.91
N THR A 160 1.26 0.76 30.99
CA THR A 160 1.91 1.87 31.68
C THR A 160 2.68 2.71 30.66
N VAL A 161 2.65 4.03 30.81
CA VAL A 161 3.49 4.97 30.06
C VAL A 161 4.59 5.50 30.98
N LEU A 162 5.83 5.46 30.52
CA LEU A 162 6.99 6.01 31.19
C LEU A 162 7.28 7.40 30.65
N LYS A 163 7.72 8.33 31.51
CA LYS A 163 8.26 9.62 31.02
C LYS A 163 9.48 9.44 30.14
N ARG A 164 10.30 8.43 30.45
CA ARG A 164 11.54 8.12 29.73
C ARG A 164 11.80 6.62 29.71
N GLN A 165 12.03 6.08 28.52
CA GLN A 165 12.43 4.67 28.33
C GLN A 165 13.54 4.24 29.30
N GLY A 166 13.31 3.11 29.98
CA GLY A 166 14.25 2.53 30.94
C GLY A 166 14.25 3.16 32.35
N LEU A 167 13.39 4.15 32.64
CA LEU A 167 13.17 4.67 34.00
C LEU A 167 11.72 4.39 34.43
N TRP A 168 11.53 3.73 35.57
CA TRP A 168 10.19 3.37 36.08
C TRP A 168 9.44 4.58 36.65
N GLU A 169 10.14 5.62 37.13
CA GLU A 169 9.50 6.83 37.66
C GLU A 169 9.95 8.09 36.90
N PRO A 170 9.04 9.05 36.64
CA PRO A 170 7.59 8.93 36.83
C PRO A 170 6.93 8.10 35.71
N HIS A 171 5.82 7.45 36.05
CA HIS A 171 4.99 6.65 35.15
C HIS A 171 3.50 7.00 35.32
N TRP A 172 2.70 6.59 34.33
CA TRP A 172 1.25 6.77 34.30
C TRP A 172 0.57 5.45 33.91
N ASP A 173 -0.33 4.96 34.76
CA ASP A 173 -1.12 3.76 34.50
C ASP A 173 -2.36 4.12 33.68
N LEU A 174 -2.52 3.50 32.51
CA LEU A 174 -3.66 3.72 31.61
C LEU A 174 -4.98 3.15 32.17
N HIS A 175 -4.94 2.39 33.27
CA HIS A 175 -6.13 1.98 34.01
C HIS A 175 -6.76 3.10 34.85
N ASP A 176 -6.06 4.21 35.13
CA ASP A 176 -6.64 5.34 35.85
C ASP A 176 -7.81 5.96 35.04
N PRO A 177 -9.01 6.15 35.63
CA PRO A 177 -10.14 6.82 34.99
C PRO A 177 -9.83 8.21 34.40
N ALA A 178 -8.79 8.90 34.89
CA ALA A 178 -8.31 10.16 34.33
C ALA A 178 -7.72 9.98 32.91
N TYR A 179 -6.97 8.91 32.67
CA TYR A 179 -6.33 8.63 31.38
C TYR A 179 -7.22 7.78 30.47
N TYR A 180 -7.98 6.83 31.03
CA TYR A 180 -8.83 5.90 30.27
C TYR A 180 -9.79 6.58 29.27
N ARG A 181 -10.20 7.83 29.53
CA ARG A 181 -11.11 8.60 28.65
C ARG A 181 -10.47 9.10 27.35
N CYS A 182 -9.19 9.48 27.41
CA CYS A 182 -8.49 10.15 26.30
C CYS A 182 -7.44 9.26 25.63
N TYR A 183 -6.87 8.30 26.37
CA TYR A 183 -5.83 7.41 25.86
C TYR A 183 -6.40 6.05 25.44
N VAL A 184 -5.97 5.56 24.27
CA VAL A 184 -6.42 4.29 23.68
C VAL A 184 -5.21 3.45 23.32
N LEU A 185 -4.96 2.40 24.12
CA LEU A 185 -3.93 1.42 23.82
C LEU A 185 -4.49 0.32 22.94
N VAL A 186 -4.11 0.33 21.67
CA VAL A 186 -4.39 -0.76 20.73
C VAL A 186 -3.19 -1.72 20.75
N ASN A 187 -3.36 -2.90 21.34
CA ASN A 187 -2.32 -3.93 21.47
C ASN A 187 -2.75 -5.19 20.71
N SER A 188 -1.92 -5.72 19.80
CA SER A 188 -2.19 -6.97 19.08
C SER A 188 -1.90 -8.23 19.90
N GLY A 189 -1.19 -8.10 21.04
CA GLY A 189 -0.73 -9.20 21.89
C GLY A 189 0.56 -9.87 21.40
N ASP A 190 1.09 -9.48 20.23
CA ASP A 190 2.34 -9.97 19.67
C ASP A 190 3.41 -8.86 19.57
N LEU A 191 4.48 -9.10 18.81
CA LEU A 191 5.53 -8.13 18.51
C LEU A 191 5.27 -7.35 17.20
N GLY A 192 4.12 -7.57 16.55
CA GLY A 192 3.82 -7.05 15.23
C GLY A 192 4.57 -7.75 14.09
N LEU A 193 4.08 -7.52 12.87
CA LEU A 193 4.65 -8.09 11.64
C LEU A 193 6.12 -7.68 11.40
N PHE A 194 6.55 -6.52 11.91
CA PHE A 194 7.94 -6.07 11.78
C PHE A 194 8.95 -6.95 12.53
N SER A 195 8.52 -7.77 13.50
CA SER A 195 9.40 -8.78 14.09
C SER A 195 9.92 -9.77 13.05
N ALA A 196 9.08 -10.19 12.11
CA ALA A 196 9.48 -11.16 11.07
C ALA A 196 10.26 -10.50 9.93
N THR A 197 9.95 -9.26 9.53
CA THR A 197 10.66 -8.58 8.44
C THR A 197 12.04 -8.05 8.83
N THR A 198 12.23 -7.63 10.09
CA THR A 198 13.47 -7.03 10.59
C THR A 198 14.74 -7.85 10.32
N PRO A 199 14.83 -9.16 10.69
CA PRO A 199 16.04 -9.95 10.42
C PRO A 199 16.33 -10.08 8.92
N LEU A 200 15.29 -10.17 8.07
CA LEU A 200 15.44 -10.24 6.62
C LEU A 200 15.99 -8.92 6.04
N ILE A 201 15.47 -7.78 6.49
CA ILE A 201 15.92 -6.45 6.03
C ILE A 201 17.34 -6.14 6.49
N LEU A 202 17.69 -6.51 7.72
CA LEU A 202 19.07 -6.40 8.22
C LEU A 202 20.04 -7.26 7.40
N ALA A 203 19.63 -8.48 7.01
CA ALA A 203 20.41 -9.34 6.13
C ALA A 203 20.54 -8.73 4.72
N LYS A 204 19.44 -8.28 4.10
CA LYS A 204 19.44 -7.57 2.81
C LYS A 204 20.38 -6.37 2.82
N LYS A 205 20.35 -5.55 3.86
CA LYS A 205 21.22 -4.38 4.00
C LYS A 205 22.70 -4.76 4.05
N PHE A 206 23.06 -5.80 4.80
CA PHE A 206 24.43 -6.33 4.83
C PHE A 206 24.85 -6.87 3.45
N THR A 207 23.96 -7.58 2.76
CA THR A 207 24.16 -8.08 1.40
C THR A 207 24.36 -6.97 0.38
N VAL A 208 23.57 -5.88 0.44
CA VAL A 208 23.75 -4.70 -0.43
C VAL A 208 25.10 -4.02 -0.17
N ALA A 209 25.51 -3.85 1.10
CA ALA A 209 26.82 -3.29 1.43
C ALA A 209 27.98 -4.15 0.90
N ASN A 210 27.87 -5.48 1.04
CA ASN A 210 28.85 -6.41 0.47
C ASN A 210 28.83 -6.41 -1.05
N TYR A 211 27.66 -6.27 -1.69
CA TYR A 211 27.55 -6.16 -3.14
C TYR A 211 28.22 -4.89 -3.68
N VAL A 212 28.07 -3.75 -3.02
CA VAL A 212 28.80 -2.52 -3.37
C VAL A 212 30.31 -2.68 -3.20
N ASN A 213 30.76 -3.31 -2.10
CA ASN A 213 32.19 -3.60 -1.88
C ASN A 213 32.75 -4.59 -2.93
N PHE A 214 31.96 -5.60 -3.31
CA PHE A 214 32.28 -6.54 -4.39
C PHE A 214 32.43 -5.80 -5.71
N SER A 215 31.46 -4.96 -6.08
CA SER A 215 31.51 -4.14 -7.30
C SER A 215 32.69 -3.16 -7.32
N HIS A 216 33.10 -2.60 -6.18
CA HIS A 216 34.33 -1.80 -6.09
C HIS A 216 35.60 -2.64 -6.28
N THR A 217 35.65 -3.84 -5.69
CA THR A 217 36.85 -4.70 -5.68
C THR A 217 37.07 -5.41 -7.01
N TYR A 218 36.00 -5.84 -7.67
CA TYR A 218 36.04 -6.66 -8.88
C TYR A 218 35.61 -5.92 -10.15
N GLY A 219 34.87 -4.80 -10.02
CA GLY A 219 34.52 -3.93 -11.16
C GLY A 219 35.65 -3.01 -11.61
N GLN A 220 36.68 -2.82 -10.79
CA GLN A 220 37.92 -2.16 -11.18
C GLN A 220 39.00 -3.24 -11.44
N PRO A 221 39.61 -3.29 -12.63
CA PRO A 221 40.67 -4.25 -12.92
C PRO A 221 41.94 -3.89 -12.14
N ILE A 222 42.70 -4.91 -11.72
CA ILE A 222 44.02 -4.67 -11.11
C ILE A 222 45.02 -4.45 -12.26
N ILE A 223 45.52 -3.22 -12.37
CA ILE A 223 46.59 -2.88 -13.32
C ILE A 223 47.93 -3.19 -12.66
N HIS A 224 48.66 -4.16 -13.21
CA HIS A 224 49.97 -4.58 -12.75
C HIS A 224 51.04 -4.09 -13.74
N GLY A 225 51.57 -2.89 -13.49
CA GLY A 225 52.72 -2.35 -14.21
C GLY A 225 54.03 -2.94 -13.70
N LYS A 226 54.81 -3.55 -14.59
CA LYS A 226 56.20 -3.93 -14.35
C LYS A 226 57.10 -2.91 -15.04
N THR A 227 58.20 -2.54 -14.38
CA THR A 227 59.27 -1.75 -15.00
C THR A 227 60.62 -2.31 -14.59
N VAL A 228 61.58 -2.23 -15.51
CA VAL A 228 62.97 -2.62 -15.29
C VAL A 228 63.76 -1.59 -14.47
N SER A 229 63.23 -0.38 -14.26
CA SER A 229 63.93 0.66 -13.49
C SER A 229 63.93 0.39 -11.98
N GLU A 230 65.11 0.50 -11.35
CA GLU A 230 65.29 0.47 -9.90
C GLU A 230 64.97 1.83 -9.22
N SER A 231 64.86 2.90 -10.01
CA SER A 231 64.63 4.26 -9.52
C SER A 231 63.23 4.44 -8.92
N ASN A 232 63.18 4.85 -7.66
CA ASN A 232 61.94 5.22 -6.97
C ASN A 232 61.24 6.45 -7.58
N ALA A 233 61.93 7.28 -8.36
CA ALA A 233 61.33 8.42 -9.05
C ALA A 233 60.52 7.95 -10.27
N ASP A 234 61.07 7.02 -11.05
CA ASP A 234 60.45 6.56 -12.30
C ASP A 234 59.30 5.58 -12.00
N ARG A 235 59.44 4.73 -10.98
CA ARG A 235 58.32 3.94 -10.44
C ARG A 235 57.13 4.80 -10.00
N LYS A 236 57.37 5.99 -9.44
CA LYS A 236 56.30 6.96 -9.08
C LYS A 236 55.69 7.64 -10.30
N ARG A 237 56.49 7.97 -11.32
CA ARG A 237 55.97 8.49 -12.61
C ARG A 237 55.05 7.48 -13.28
N LEU A 238 55.53 6.24 -13.48
CA LEU A 238 54.75 5.17 -14.07
C LEU A 238 53.47 4.86 -13.28
N ALA A 239 53.52 4.85 -11.94
CA ALA A 239 52.33 4.68 -11.11
C ALA A 239 51.30 5.80 -11.30
N ASN A 240 51.75 7.06 -11.43
CA ASN A 240 50.87 8.20 -11.70
C ASN A 240 50.29 8.16 -13.12
N GLU A 241 51.08 7.73 -14.12
CA GLU A 241 50.64 7.55 -15.50
C GLU A 241 49.60 6.42 -15.61
N ILE A 242 49.81 5.29 -14.93
CA ILE A 242 48.84 4.19 -14.81
C ILE A 242 47.56 4.67 -14.10
N ALA A 243 47.66 5.45 -13.02
CA ALA A 243 46.49 5.99 -12.31
C ALA A 243 45.68 6.96 -13.19
N ASN A 244 46.35 7.83 -13.95
CA ASN A 244 45.71 8.70 -14.94
C ASN A 244 45.07 7.90 -16.08
N ALA A 245 45.72 6.82 -16.54
CA ALA A 245 45.23 5.96 -17.60
C ALA A 245 44.02 5.12 -17.17
N ALA A 246 43.91 4.74 -15.89
CA ALA A 246 42.72 4.07 -15.37
C ALA A 246 41.44 4.91 -15.55
N GLN A 247 41.57 6.24 -15.60
CA GLN A 247 40.46 7.16 -15.90
C GLN A 247 40.37 7.48 -17.40
N ASN A 248 41.49 7.84 -18.03
CA ASN A 248 41.52 8.38 -19.40
C ASN A 248 41.66 7.33 -20.52
N LYS A 249 41.85 6.04 -20.18
CA LYS A 249 41.98 4.89 -21.09
C LYS A 249 43.14 4.96 -22.09
N VAL A 250 44.11 5.84 -21.87
CA VAL A 250 45.33 5.99 -22.70
C VAL A 250 46.55 5.88 -21.80
N VAL A 251 47.44 4.94 -22.14
CA VAL A 251 48.77 4.74 -21.52
C VAL A 251 49.83 5.04 -22.58
N VAL A 252 50.92 5.70 -22.18
CA VAL A 252 52.16 5.78 -22.98
C VAL A 252 53.29 5.25 -22.08
N THR A 253 54.00 4.22 -22.54
CA THR A 253 55.03 3.50 -21.78
C THR A 253 56.28 3.29 -22.61
N GLY A 254 57.41 2.94 -21.96
CA GLY A 254 58.60 2.47 -22.65
C GLY A 254 58.36 1.14 -23.36
N ILE A 255 59.18 0.83 -24.38
CA ILE A 255 59.07 -0.40 -25.19
C ILE A 255 59.30 -1.67 -24.33
N GLU A 256 60.01 -1.53 -23.20
CA GLU A 256 60.34 -2.62 -22.26
C GLU A 256 59.44 -2.65 -21.00
N ASP A 257 58.52 -1.70 -20.83
CA ASP A 257 57.59 -1.70 -19.69
C ASP A 257 56.34 -2.54 -20.01
N GLU A 258 56.04 -3.54 -19.17
CA GLU A 258 54.85 -4.39 -19.33
C GLU A 258 53.71 -3.92 -18.44
N VAL A 259 52.53 -3.66 -19.03
CA VAL A 259 51.30 -3.37 -18.29
C VAL A 259 50.33 -4.55 -18.45
N ASP A 260 50.19 -5.35 -17.41
CA ASP A 260 49.26 -6.49 -17.35
C ASP A 260 47.95 -6.07 -16.67
N ILE A 261 46.82 -6.20 -17.37
CA ILE A 261 45.48 -5.86 -16.85
C ILE A 261 44.81 -7.15 -16.38
N LYS A 262 44.91 -7.43 -15.08
CA LYS A 262 44.30 -8.61 -14.47
C LYS A 262 42.81 -8.36 -14.24
N THR A 263 42.01 -8.81 -15.20
CA THR A 263 40.56 -8.88 -15.08
C THR A 263 40.16 -10.16 -14.32
N PHE A 264 39.22 -10.04 -13.39
CA PHE A 264 38.70 -11.19 -12.68
C PHE A 264 37.58 -11.87 -13.49
N THR A 265 37.80 -13.10 -13.93
CA THR A 265 36.79 -13.93 -14.59
C THR A 265 35.81 -14.56 -13.59
N MET A 266 35.14 -13.73 -12.79
CA MET A 266 34.09 -14.19 -11.86
C MET A 266 32.76 -14.41 -12.58
N SER A 267 32.45 -15.66 -12.90
CA SER A 267 31.14 -16.04 -13.44
C SER A 267 30.09 -16.15 -12.32
N ASN A 268 28.89 -15.61 -12.56
CA ASN A 268 27.69 -15.69 -11.71
C ASN A 268 27.78 -15.13 -10.26
N SER A 269 28.90 -14.57 -9.78
CA SER A 269 29.01 -14.11 -8.38
C SER A 269 28.02 -12.99 -8.00
N GLU A 270 27.63 -12.13 -8.95
CA GLU A 270 26.56 -11.13 -8.78
C GLU A 270 25.22 -11.75 -8.35
N LYS A 271 24.85 -12.87 -8.98
CA LYS A 271 23.51 -13.50 -8.82
C LYS A 271 23.24 -13.98 -7.41
N ILE A 272 24.29 -14.24 -6.63
CA ILE A 272 24.17 -14.62 -5.21
C ILE A 272 23.65 -13.44 -4.39
N TYR A 273 24.14 -12.22 -4.67
CA TYR A 273 23.70 -11.01 -3.99
C TYR A 273 22.30 -10.58 -4.45
N THR A 274 22.06 -10.52 -5.76
CA THR A 274 20.76 -10.10 -6.31
C THR A 274 19.65 -11.07 -5.94
N GLY A 275 19.88 -12.38 -6.04
CA GLY A 275 18.89 -13.40 -5.69
C GLY A 275 18.47 -13.37 -4.22
N LEU A 276 19.39 -13.05 -3.29
CA LEU A 276 19.05 -12.88 -1.87
C LEU A 276 18.27 -11.57 -1.62
N ILE A 277 18.59 -10.49 -2.35
CA ILE A 277 17.86 -9.22 -2.29
C ILE A 277 16.42 -9.39 -2.81
N GLU A 278 16.25 -10.08 -3.93
CA GLU A 278 14.95 -10.42 -4.53
C GLU A 278 14.13 -11.30 -3.59
N PHE A 279 14.73 -12.36 -3.02
CA PHE A 279 14.08 -13.22 -2.02
C PHE A 279 13.56 -12.43 -0.82
N VAL A 280 14.37 -11.53 -0.24
CA VAL A 280 13.91 -10.69 0.89
C VAL A 280 12.78 -9.75 0.47
N ASN A 281 12.86 -9.14 -0.71
CA ASN A 281 11.78 -8.27 -1.22
C ASN A 281 10.46 -9.04 -1.38
N LYS A 282 10.52 -10.26 -1.93
CA LYS A 282 9.40 -11.17 -2.09
C LYS A 282 8.75 -11.53 -0.76
N GLU A 283 9.55 -11.99 0.21
CA GLU A 283 9.06 -12.37 1.54
C GLU A 283 8.42 -11.18 2.28
N VAL A 284 9.01 -9.99 2.23
CA VAL A 284 8.44 -8.78 2.84
C VAL A 284 7.11 -8.37 2.19
N ALA A 285 7.01 -8.40 0.86
CA ALA A 285 5.78 -8.06 0.15
C ALA A 285 4.66 -9.09 0.40
N ASN A 286 4.99 -10.39 0.35
CA ASN A 286 4.05 -11.47 0.67
C ASN A 286 3.59 -11.41 2.13
N LEU A 287 4.48 -11.12 3.08
CA LEU A 287 4.13 -11.04 4.49
C LEU A 287 3.20 -9.86 4.83
N VAL A 288 3.29 -8.72 4.12
CA VAL A 288 2.45 -7.54 4.40
C VAL A 288 1.21 -7.46 3.49
N LEU A 289 1.40 -7.52 2.16
CA LEU A 289 0.31 -7.36 1.17
C LEU A 289 -0.34 -8.69 0.80
N GLY A 290 0.38 -9.81 0.90
CA GLY A 290 -0.10 -11.13 0.47
C GLY A 290 0.29 -11.48 -0.98
N SER A 291 0.89 -10.55 -1.71
CA SER A 291 1.41 -10.80 -3.05
C SER A 291 2.60 -9.90 -3.41
N GLU A 292 3.60 -10.50 -4.06
CA GLU A 292 4.80 -9.84 -4.58
C GLU A 292 4.49 -8.91 -5.77
N SER A 293 3.62 -9.34 -6.69
CA SER A 293 3.32 -8.60 -7.93
C SER A 293 2.66 -7.23 -7.68
N MET A 294 1.96 -7.05 -6.55
CA MET A 294 1.39 -5.75 -6.16
C MET A 294 2.45 -4.72 -5.72
N ALA A 295 3.66 -5.17 -5.35
CA ALA A 295 4.81 -4.30 -5.09
C ALA A 295 5.63 -3.98 -6.37
N GLY A 296 5.10 -4.28 -7.57
CA GLY A 296 5.71 -3.92 -8.85
C GLY A 296 6.78 -4.90 -9.38
N GLY A 297 7.04 -6.01 -8.67
CA GLY A 297 8.19 -6.88 -8.96
C GLY A 297 8.08 -7.78 -10.21
N MET A 298 6.88 -8.02 -10.75
CA MET A 298 6.70 -9.07 -11.77
C MET A 298 5.68 -8.72 -12.86
N GLN A 299 6.12 -8.77 -14.13
CA GLN A 299 5.27 -8.79 -15.33
C GLN A 299 4.41 -10.07 -15.32
N SER A 300 3.28 -9.99 -14.64
CA SER A 300 2.38 -11.13 -14.41
C SER A 300 1.30 -11.17 -15.51
N TYR A 301 0.97 -12.36 -16.01
CA TYR A 301 -0.12 -12.54 -16.98
C TYR A 301 -1.47 -12.09 -16.38
N VAL A 302 -2.40 -11.66 -17.23
CA VAL A 302 -3.70 -11.07 -16.82
C VAL A 302 -4.53 -11.96 -15.88
N GLY A 303 -4.35 -13.29 -15.92
CA GLY A 303 -4.96 -14.22 -14.98
C GLY A 303 -4.30 -14.24 -13.59
N SER A 304 -2.97 -14.15 -13.52
CA SER A 304 -2.25 -14.14 -12.23
C SER A 304 -2.26 -12.77 -11.56
N THR A 305 -2.30 -11.66 -12.31
CA THR A 305 -2.53 -10.33 -11.71
C THR A 305 -3.86 -10.26 -10.97
N LYS A 306 -4.95 -10.80 -11.54
CA LYS A 306 -6.26 -10.85 -10.88
C LYS A 306 -6.21 -11.67 -9.58
N ALA A 307 -5.61 -12.86 -9.61
CA ALA A 307 -5.43 -13.66 -8.39
C ALA A 307 -4.62 -12.93 -7.28
N HIS A 308 -3.57 -12.20 -7.65
CA HIS A 308 -2.79 -11.39 -6.70
C HIS A 308 -3.55 -10.16 -6.17
N GLN A 309 -4.46 -9.59 -6.96
CA GLN A 309 -5.36 -8.51 -6.56
C GLN A 309 -6.47 -9.00 -5.62
N ASP A 310 -7.06 -10.17 -5.89
CA ASP A 310 -8.09 -10.77 -5.02
C ASP A 310 -7.50 -11.08 -3.63
N ILE A 311 -6.35 -11.75 -3.55
CA ILE A 311 -5.64 -12.01 -2.27
C ILE A 311 -5.38 -10.70 -1.51
N PHE A 312 -4.97 -9.64 -2.22
CA PHE A 312 -4.72 -8.34 -1.60
C PHE A 312 -6.00 -7.68 -1.08
N ARG A 313 -7.11 -7.76 -1.84
CA ARG A 313 -8.42 -7.23 -1.43
C ARG A 313 -8.95 -7.98 -0.20
N ASP A 314 -8.88 -9.30 -0.20
CA ASP A 314 -9.32 -10.14 0.92
C ASP A 314 -8.50 -9.82 2.17
N ARG A 315 -7.20 -9.52 2.01
CA ARG A 315 -6.33 -9.08 3.10
C ARG A 315 -6.70 -7.69 3.61
N ILE A 316 -7.01 -6.74 2.73
CA ILE A 316 -7.55 -5.43 3.11
C ILE A 316 -8.87 -5.59 3.88
N GLU A 317 -9.76 -6.51 3.48
CA GLU A 317 -11.01 -6.77 4.20
C GLU A 317 -10.77 -7.22 5.66
N VAL A 318 -9.77 -8.08 5.89
CA VAL A 318 -9.34 -8.47 7.25
C VAL A 318 -8.78 -7.27 8.05
N TYR A 319 -8.08 -6.33 7.41
CA TYR A 319 -7.66 -5.08 8.05
C TYR A 319 -8.85 -4.15 8.33
N ARG A 320 -9.77 -3.96 7.38
CA ARG A 320 -11.00 -3.15 7.54
C ARG A 320 -11.83 -3.67 8.71
N ARG A 321 -12.09 -4.98 8.79
CA ARG A 321 -12.84 -5.58 9.90
C ARG A 321 -12.15 -5.39 11.25
N TYR A 322 -10.81 -5.46 11.30
CA TYR A 322 -10.06 -5.15 12.52
C TYR A 322 -10.21 -3.68 12.93
N ILE A 323 -10.14 -2.75 11.97
CA ILE A 323 -10.37 -1.33 12.23
C ILE A 323 -11.81 -1.08 12.68
N GLU A 324 -12.82 -1.68 12.04
CA GLU A 324 -14.22 -1.55 12.48
C GLU A 324 -14.42 -2.01 13.92
N ASN A 325 -13.86 -3.16 14.31
CA ASN A 325 -13.95 -3.65 15.69
C ASN A 325 -13.31 -2.64 16.67
N VAL A 326 -12.04 -2.26 16.46
CA VAL A 326 -11.34 -1.33 17.37
C VAL A 326 -12.00 0.05 17.40
N MET A 327 -12.51 0.54 16.26
CA MET A 327 -13.25 1.80 16.19
C MET A 327 -14.56 1.75 17.00
N ASN A 328 -15.29 0.63 16.96
CA ASN A 328 -16.57 0.48 17.66
C ASN A 328 -16.41 0.14 19.15
N GLU A 329 -15.40 -0.66 19.51
CA GLU A 329 -15.16 -1.13 20.88
C GLU A 329 -14.42 -0.08 21.73
N GLU A 330 -13.44 0.62 21.15
CA GLU A 330 -12.53 1.50 21.90
C GLU A 330 -12.69 2.99 21.53
N ILE A 331 -12.79 3.34 20.25
CA ILE A 331 -12.78 4.76 19.82
C ILE A 331 -14.13 5.44 20.00
N ILE A 332 -15.22 4.88 19.46
CA ILE A 332 -16.56 5.48 19.52
C ILE A 332 -17.03 5.72 20.97
N PRO A 333 -16.92 4.75 21.92
CA PRO A 333 -17.37 4.97 23.29
C PRO A 333 -16.65 6.15 23.97
N ARG A 334 -15.36 6.36 23.69
CA ARG A 334 -14.60 7.52 24.18
C ARG A 334 -15.04 8.82 23.51
N LEU A 335 -15.29 8.83 22.21
CA LEU A 335 -15.82 10.02 21.51
C LEU A 335 -17.23 10.40 21.98
N VAL A 336 -18.05 9.43 22.39
CA VAL A 336 -19.34 9.67 23.06
C VAL A 336 -19.13 10.21 24.47
N ALA A 337 -18.17 9.68 25.24
CA ALA A 337 -17.83 10.18 26.58
C ALA A 337 -17.24 11.61 26.58
N ILE A 338 -16.55 12.00 25.50
CA ILE A 338 -16.08 13.37 25.23
C ILE A 338 -17.24 14.29 24.78
N GLY A 339 -18.36 13.73 24.30
CA GLY A 339 -19.50 14.48 23.78
C GLY A 339 -19.38 14.91 22.31
N TYR A 340 -18.43 14.35 21.57
CA TYR A 340 -18.18 14.72 20.16
C TYR A 340 -19.22 14.13 19.19
N ILE A 341 -19.70 12.92 19.49
CA ILE A 341 -20.63 12.11 18.68
C ILE A 341 -21.78 11.62 19.58
N PRO A 342 -23.04 11.59 19.11
CA PRO A 342 -24.14 11.00 19.87
C PRO A 342 -24.03 9.47 19.97
N GLY A 343 -24.50 8.90 21.08
CA GLY A 343 -24.53 7.45 21.29
C GLY A 343 -25.45 6.70 20.30
N GLY A 344 -25.17 5.41 20.09
CA GLY A 344 -25.93 4.54 19.19
C GLY A 344 -25.61 4.76 17.70
N LEU A 345 -24.36 5.11 17.40
CA LEU A 345 -23.76 5.10 16.06
C LEU A 345 -22.61 4.10 16.02
N GLU A 346 -22.51 3.36 14.92
CA GLU A 346 -21.43 2.42 14.60
C GLU A 346 -20.61 2.94 13.43
N PHE A 347 -19.29 2.74 13.50
CA PHE A 347 -18.34 2.95 12.41
C PHE A 347 -18.41 1.77 11.44
N ARG A 348 -18.59 2.06 10.15
CA ARG A 348 -18.53 1.10 9.05
C ARG A 348 -17.81 1.67 7.84
N TYR A 349 -17.04 0.83 7.16
CA TYR A 349 -16.61 1.09 5.80
C TYR A 349 -17.81 0.96 4.85
N SER A 350 -17.82 1.78 3.79
CA SER A 350 -18.82 1.65 2.75
C SER A 350 -18.48 0.42 1.90
N ASN A 351 -19.24 -0.66 2.05
CA ASN A 351 -19.17 -1.85 1.18
C ASN A 351 -19.72 -1.59 -0.24
N ARG A 352 -19.33 -0.47 -0.86
CA ARG A 352 -19.33 -0.36 -2.31
C ARG A 352 -18.23 -1.28 -2.80
N ILE A 353 -18.63 -2.41 -3.37
CA ILE A 353 -17.70 -3.28 -4.07
C ILE A 353 -17.09 -2.42 -5.20
N GLU A 354 -15.80 -2.15 -5.11
CA GLU A 354 -15.03 -1.61 -6.22
C GLU A 354 -14.80 -2.71 -7.25
N MET A 355 -15.90 -3.11 -7.89
CA MET A 355 -15.86 -3.88 -9.12
C MET A 355 -15.08 -3.06 -10.14
N SER A 356 -14.16 -3.72 -10.85
CA SER A 356 -13.44 -3.09 -11.94
C SER A 356 -14.43 -2.53 -12.96
N ASN A 357 -14.06 -1.46 -13.68
CA ASN A 357 -14.94 -0.90 -14.70
C ASN A 357 -15.33 -1.95 -15.76
N GLU A 358 -14.45 -2.91 -16.07
CA GLU A 358 -14.77 -4.05 -16.95
C GLU A 358 -15.87 -4.94 -16.38
N ASP A 359 -15.77 -5.32 -15.11
CA ASP A 359 -16.70 -6.26 -14.49
C ASP A 359 -18.04 -5.58 -14.15
N ARG A 360 -18.03 -4.26 -13.91
CA ARG A 360 -19.24 -3.43 -13.91
C ARG A 360 -19.90 -3.45 -15.28
N ILE A 361 -19.18 -3.17 -16.37
CA ILE A 361 -19.75 -3.20 -17.74
C ILE A 361 -20.37 -4.59 -18.05
N LYS A 362 -19.71 -5.69 -17.66
CA LYS A 362 -20.27 -7.06 -17.80
C LYS A 362 -21.54 -7.25 -16.99
N LEU A 363 -21.59 -6.77 -15.74
CA LEU A 363 -22.78 -6.86 -14.89
C LEU A 363 -23.94 -6.06 -15.49
N TYR A 364 -23.71 -4.82 -15.90
CA TYR A 364 -24.74 -3.99 -16.52
C TYR A 364 -25.19 -4.52 -17.90
N SER A 365 -24.30 -5.12 -18.69
CA SER A 365 -24.70 -5.85 -19.91
C SER A 365 -25.67 -6.98 -19.54
N LEU A 366 -25.28 -7.87 -18.62
CA LEU A 366 -26.08 -9.04 -18.23
C LEU A 366 -27.41 -8.69 -17.54
N ILE A 367 -27.48 -7.54 -16.85
CA ILE A 367 -28.72 -7.01 -16.30
C ILE A 367 -29.57 -6.38 -17.42
N THR A 368 -29.02 -5.54 -18.28
CA THR A 368 -29.74 -4.87 -19.39
C THR A 368 -30.28 -5.88 -20.41
N ASP A 369 -29.63 -7.04 -20.57
CA ASP A 369 -30.10 -8.16 -21.40
C ASP A 369 -31.38 -8.84 -20.85
N LYS A 370 -31.75 -8.61 -19.58
CA LYS A 370 -32.84 -9.33 -18.88
C LYS A 370 -33.84 -8.44 -18.14
N TYR A 371 -33.45 -7.22 -17.81
CA TYR A 371 -34.21 -6.27 -17.00
C TYR A 371 -34.05 -4.86 -17.55
N GLU A 372 -35.13 -4.08 -17.52
CA GLU A 372 -35.09 -2.65 -17.84
C GLU A 372 -34.43 -1.90 -16.67
N VAL A 373 -33.28 -1.27 -16.95
CA VAL A 373 -32.55 -0.44 -15.97
C VAL A 373 -32.92 1.02 -16.23
N ALA A 374 -33.34 1.74 -15.19
CA ALA A 374 -33.70 3.14 -15.32
C ALA A 374 -32.49 4.00 -15.69
N ALA A 375 -32.69 4.97 -16.61
CA ALA A 375 -31.66 5.91 -17.04
C ALA A 375 -30.99 6.63 -15.86
N ASP A 376 -31.80 7.04 -14.87
CA ASP A 376 -31.37 7.71 -13.64
C ASP A 376 -30.38 6.88 -12.80
N GLU A 377 -30.47 5.55 -12.82
CA GLU A 377 -29.51 4.69 -12.10
C GLU A 377 -28.17 4.64 -12.84
N ILE A 378 -28.19 4.53 -14.18
CA ILE A 378 -26.97 4.54 -15.00
C ILE A 378 -26.26 5.90 -14.92
N GLU A 379 -27.01 7.01 -14.96
CA GLU A 379 -26.47 8.36 -14.82
C GLU A 379 -25.83 8.57 -13.44
N LYS A 380 -26.49 8.09 -12.37
CA LYS A 380 -25.98 8.18 -10.99
C LYS A 380 -24.77 7.30 -10.70
N GLU A 381 -24.63 6.17 -11.41
CA GLU A 381 -23.57 5.18 -11.17
C GLU A 381 -22.34 5.39 -12.08
N PHE A 382 -22.53 5.82 -13.33
CA PHE A 382 -21.46 6.04 -14.31
C PHE A 382 -21.22 7.50 -14.70
N GLY A 383 -22.12 8.44 -14.38
CA GLY A 383 -22.03 9.83 -14.82
C GLY A 383 -22.32 10.01 -16.33
N ILE A 384 -23.01 9.06 -16.95
CA ILE A 384 -23.34 9.07 -18.38
C ILE A 384 -24.84 9.26 -18.53
N ASN A 385 -25.25 10.38 -19.14
CA ASN A 385 -26.64 10.61 -19.55
C ASN A 385 -27.01 9.64 -20.67
N VAL A 386 -27.80 8.61 -20.35
CA VAL A 386 -28.29 7.63 -21.34
C VAL A 386 -29.64 8.04 -21.92
N GLY A 387 -29.74 7.99 -23.25
CA GLY A 387 -30.97 8.26 -23.98
C GLY A 387 -31.94 7.06 -24.01
N ARG A 388 -33.01 7.19 -24.79
CA ARG A 388 -34.06 6.17 -24.93
C ARG A 388 -33.47 4.84 -25.46
N GLN A 389 -33.80 3.73 -24.80
CA GLN A 389 -33.31 2.39 -25.13
C GLN A 389 -33.70 2.01 -26.58
N LEU A 390 -32.71 1.67 -27.40
CA LEU A 390 -32.89 1.41 -28.83
C LEU A 390 -33.49 0.03 -29.16
N ASN A 391 -33.37 -0.94 -28.25
CA ASN A 391 -33.79 -2.33 -28.44
C ASN A 391 -34.93 -2.73 -27.48
N VAL A 392 -36.12 -2.17 -27.69
CA VAL A 392 -37.35 -2.75 -27.11
C VAL A 392 -37.89 -3.77 -28.11
N ILE A 393 -37.73 -5.07 -27.85
CA ILE A 393 -38.42 -6.12 -28.61
C ILE A 393 -39.87 -6.18 -28.10
N PRO A 394 -40.90 -5.83 -28.91
CA PRO A 394 -42.28 -5.87 -28.45
C PRO A 394 -42.73 -7.32 -28.25
N GLY A 395 -43.28 -7.62 -27.07
CA GLY A 395 -43.61 -8.99 -26.67
C GLY A 395 -44.73 -9.65 -27.49
N LEU A 396 -44.68 -10.98 -27.59
CA LEU A 396 -45.74 -11.79 -28.19
C LEU A 396 -47.06 -11.66 -27.39
N GLY A 397 -48.12 -11.21 -28.06
CA GLY A 397 -49.50 -11.37 -27.63
C GLY A 397 -50.35 -11.91 -28.79
N PHE A 398 -50.99 -13.06 -28.59
CA PHE A 398 -51.88 -13.68 -29.59
C PHE A 398 -53.26 -12.99 -29.60
N GLY A 399 -53.85 -12.74 -30.79
CA GLY A 399 -55.30 -12.44 -30.87
C GLY A 399 -55.83 -11.66 -32.07
N ALA A 400 -55.92 -12.31 -33.24
CA ALA A 400 -56.88 -12.07 -34.34
C ALA A 400 -56.90 -10.73 -35.14
N GLU A 401 -56.59 -10.89 -36.44
CA GLU A 401 -57.20 -10.27 -37.63
C GLU A 401 -57.20 -8.74 -37.86
N GLY A 402 -56.50 -8.32 -38.94
CA GLY A 402 -56.53 -6.96 -39.50
C GLY A 402 -55.22 -6.63 -40.21
N GLY A 403 -55.03 -7.11 -41.45
CA GLY A 403 -53.70 -7.16 -42.08
C GLY A 403 -53.13 -5.85 -42.61
N SER A 404 -51.80 -5.72 -42.53
CA SER A 404 -50.98 -4.99 -43.52
C SER A 404 -49.53 -5.51 -43.49
N SER A 405 -48.87 -5.50 -44.65
CA SER A 405 -47.58 -6.16 -44.90
C SER A 405 -46.36 -5.34 -44.46
N GLY A 406 -45.41 -5.97 -43.77
CA GLY A 406 -44.07 -5.41 -43.52
C GLY A 406 -43.04 -6.54 -43.36
N LEU A 407 -42.20 -6.77 -44.38
CA LEU A 407 -41.20 -7.82 -44.36
C LEU A 407 -39.89 -7.40 -43.65
N SER A 408 -39.24 -8.41 -43.07
CA SER A 408 -37.90 -8.37 -42.50
C SER A 408 -36.85 -7.78 -43.45
N HIS A 409 -35.89 -7.04 -42.90
CA HIS A 409 -34.66 -6.67 -43.59
C HIS A 409 -33.45 -6.73 -42.66
N ASN A 410 -32.64 -7.77 -42.83
CA ASN A 410 -31.25 -7.78 -42.39
C ASN A 410 -30.37 -7.47 -43.60
N ASP A 411 -29.52 -6.46 -43.43
CA ASP A 411 -28.21 -6.29 -44.03
C ASP A 411 -28.01 -6.08 -45.54
N ARG A 412 -27.00 -5.24 -45.83
CA ARG A 412 -26.40 -4.88 -47.14
C ARG A 412 -27.26 -3.96 -48.01
N GLY A 413 -26.95 -2.67 -47.93
CA GLY A 413 -27.54 -1.61 -48.77
C GLY A 413 -27.25 -1.78 -50.26
N ILE A 414 -28.14 -2.49 -50.96
CA ILE A 414 -28.19 -2.53 -52.42
C ILE A 414 -29.08 -1.36 -52.89
N MET A 415 -28.47 -0.36 -53.52
CA MET A 415 -29.15 0.83 -54.05
C MET A 415 -30.34 0.43 -54.94
N SER A 416 -31.51 1.06 -54.78
CA SER A 416 -32.72 0.73 -55.53
C SER A 416 -32.60 1.06 -57.03
N ASP A 417 -33.42 0.40 -57.86
CA ASP A 417 -33.38 0.60 -59.32
C ASP A 417 -33.90 1.97 -59.75
N GLU A 418 -34.78 2.60 -58.96
CA GLU A 418 -35.20 4.00 -59.17
C GLU A 418 -34.05 4.98 -58.96
N GLU A 419 -33.25 4.81 -57.90
CA GLU A 419 -32.08 5.66 -57.64
C GLU A 419 -31.01 5.45 -58.72
N TYR A 420 -30.84 4.21 -59.19
CA TYR A 420 -29.95 3.91 -60.31
C TYR A 420 -30.40 4.58 -61.62
N PHE A 421 -31.68 4.46 -61.99
CA PHE A 421 -32.20 5.11 -63.19
C PHE A 421 -32.03 6.64 -63.12
N ARG A 422 -32.30 7.24 -61.95
CA ARG A 422 -32.16 8.68 -61.74
C ARG A 422 -30.70 9.17 -61.80
N ARG A 423 -29.71 8.33 -61.43
CA ARG A 423 -28.27 8.65 -61.54
C ARG A 423 -27.68 8.40 -62.92
N TYR A 424 -28.08 7.32 -63.61
CA TYR A 424 -27.41 6.84 -64.83
C TYR A 424 -28.25 6.95 -66.12
N GLY A 425 -29.49 7.42 -66.04
CA GLY A 425 -30.38 7.66 -67.19
C GLY A 425 -30.84 6.41 -67.94
N ARG A 426 -30.62 5.21 -67.38
CA ARG A 426 -31.01 3.91 -67.96
C ARG A 426 -31.25 2.88 -66.87
N PRO A 427 -32.16 1.89 -67.07
CA PRO A 427 -32.44 0.88 -66.07
C PRO A 427 -31.31 -0.15 -65.99
N ARG A 428 -31.18 -0.83 -64.84
CA ARG A 428 -30.25 -1.96 -64.72
C ARG A 428 -30.70 -3.09 -65.63
N GLY A 429 -29.75 -3.75 -66.30
CA GLY A 429 -30.02 -4.89 -67.17
C GLY A 429 -30.35 -4.58 -68.64
N ALA A 430 -30.38 -3.31 -69.06
CA ALA A 430 -30.51 -2.94 -70.47
C ALA A 430 -29.27 -3.39 -71.28
N LYS A 431 -29.35 -4.56 -71.93
CA LYS A 431 -28.35 -5.04 -72.88
C LYS A 431 -28.27 -4.10 -74.09
N VAL A 432 -27.19 -3.35 -74.22
CA VAL A 432 -26.83 -2.69 -75.48
C VAL A 432 -26.42 -3.79 -76.46
N GLY A 433 -27.29 -4.11 -77.41
CA GLY A 433 -26.97 -5.06 -78.48
C GLY A 433 -25.94 -4.48 -79.43
N ASN A 434 -24.78 -5.12 -79.55
CA ASN A 434 -23.79 -4.77 -80.56
C ASN A 434 -24.34 -5.09 -81.96
N PHE A 435 -24.86 -4.08 -82.64
CA PHE A 435 -25.18 -4.12 -84.08
C PHE A 435 -24.19 -3.25 -84.87
N LEU A 436 -22.96 -3.73 -84.99
CA LEU A 436 -22.11 -3.49 -86.16
C LEU A 436 -21.99 -4.85 -86.86
N ARG A 437 -22.83 -5.14 -87.86
CA ARG A 437 -22.73 -4.73 -89.27
C ARG A 437 -21.75 -5.64 -90.01
N GLY A 438 -22.29 -6.50 -90.89
CA GLY A 438 -21.53 -7.30 -91.84
C GLY A 438 -21.47 -6.68 -93.23
N ALA A 439 -20.80 -7.39 -94.14
CA ALA A 439 -20.36 -7.00 -95.49
C ALA A 439 -19.25 -5.91 -95.49
N GLU A 440 -18.15 -6.07 -96.21
CA GLU A 440 -17.78 -7.07 -97.25
C GLU A 440 -16.58 -7.95 -96.86
#